data_AF-A0A960NYB7-F1
#
_entry.id   AF-A0A960NYB7-F1
#
_cell.length_a   1.000
_cell.length_b   1.000
_cell.length_c   1.000
_cell.angle_alpha   90.00
_cell.angle_beta   90.00
_cell.angle_gamma   90.00
#
_symmetry.space_group_name_H-M   'P 1'
#
loop_
_entity.id
_entity.type
_entity.pdbx_description
1 polymer ?
#
loop_
_entity_poly.entity_id
_entity_poly.type
_entity_poly.pdbx_seq_one_letter_code
_entity_poly.pdbx_strand_id
1 'polypeptide(L)'
;MKMRESNLRSGTAAAALRCFTATLLLAAAPASAAVFCVDTAAELVQALTDAAGNGVADEIRVVAGTYTPSPEPDYTATVSQDLTISGGWSPTCLGQRPDPTLTTISGTPSHRGMQIYVTNTTANVTIRYLTFRDGNAGAETGGGLRVTGTSGNHLNATLEGCILRSNTASSGGGLEFSSDLGTLRMAGNLIYGNTGTTNMAGVLITANGPSGEVVHNTIATNTITGGGNWGGLRIAGGNPVVFANNIFWGNSGIDLKLANSDTYFLYANDIESQEGTAAGGANNVSVAPQYIGGSNYRLQPTSTLVDAGDAVQATLPAIDLDTGPRELGLGPDLGAYEWGNLFADGFELGSAIVWDATVP
;
A
#
# COMPACT_ATOMS: atom_id res chain seq x y z
N MET A 1 -77.35 55.99 -47.76
CA MET A 1 -77.21 56.80 -46.53
C MET A 1 -76.98 55.84 -45.37
N LYS A 2 -75.80 55.95 -44.72
CA LYS A 2 -75.42 55.50 -43.36
C LYS A 2 -75.56 54.00 -43.01
N MET A 3 -74.45 53.28 -42.84
CA MET A 3 -73.58 53.15 -41.64
C MET A 3 -74.18 52.24 -40.54
N ARG A 4 -73.50 51.11 -40.27
CA ARG A 4 -72.80 50.72 -39.01
C ARG A 4 -73.73 50.04 -37.99
N GLU A 5 -73.38 49.09 -37.12
CA GLU A 5 -72.13 48.42 -36.68
C GLU A 5 -72.56 47.26 -35.74
N SER A 6 -71.72 46.21 -35.55
CA SER A 6 -71.42 45.50 -34.27
C SER A 6 -70.76 44.13 -34.56
N ASN A 7 -69.43 44.01 -34.39
CA ASN A 7 -68.67 43.54 -33.21
C ASN A 7 -68.81 42.03 -32.92
N LEU A 8 -67.85 41.20 -33.35
CA LEU A 8 -66.60 40.75 -32.69
C LEU A 8 -66.78 39.74 -31.53
N ARG A 9 -66.32 38.49 -31.74
CA ARG A 9 -65.55 37.69 -30.76
C ARG A 9 -64.52 36.81 -31.46
N SER A 10 -63.29 36.90 -30.97
CA SER A 10 -62.06 36.23 -31.40
C SER A 10 -61.83 34.91 -30.64
N GLY A 11 -61.35 33.87 -31.35
CA GLY A 11 -60.74 32.66 -30.78
C GLY A 11 -59.46 32.32 -31.55
N THR A 12 -58.35 32.24 -30.82
CA THR A 12 -56.95 32.10 -31.26
C THR A 12 -56.58 30.67 -31.63
N ALA A 13 -55.81 30.48 -32.72
CA ALA A 13 -55.08 29.26 -33.04
C ALA A 13 -53.58 29.47 -32.80
N ALA A 14 -52.94 28.61 -32.00
CA ALA A 14 -51.49 28.60 -31.79
C ALA A 14 -50.89 27.34 -32.44
N ALA A 15 -49.97 27.54 -33.38
CA ALA A 15 -49.22 26.49 -34.05
C ALA A 15 -47.97 26.12 -33.22
N ALA A 16 -47.79 24.83 -32.93
CA ALA A 16 -46.64 24.31 -32.20
C ALA A 16 -45.47 24.01 -33.14
N LEU A 17 -44.37 24.75 -33.00
CA LEU A 17 -43.10 24.54 -33.69
C LEU A 17 -42.29 23.46 -32.96
N ARG A 18 -42.12 22.29 -33.57
CA ARG A 18 -41.31 21.18 -33.02
C ARG A 18 -39.83 21.43 -33.28
N CYS A 19 -39.08 21.78 -32.24
CA CYS A 19 -37.63 21.88 -32.27
C CYS A 19 -37.03 20.47 -32.10
N PHE A 20 -36.37 19.94 -33.13
CA PHE A 20 -35.59 18.70 -33.04
C PHE A 20 -34.23 19.04 -32.40
N THR A 21 -34.06 18.72 -31.12
CA THR A 21 -32.75 18.71 -30.47
C THR A 21 -31.99 17.46 -30.90
N ALA A 22 -30.96 17.64 -31.74
CA ALA A 22 -30.00 16.59 -32.05
C ALA A 22 -29.14 16.31 -30.81
N THR A 23 -29.40 15.20 -30.13
CA THR A 23 -28.57 14.72 -29.03
C THR A 23 -27.25 14.20 -29.61
N LEU A 24 -26.17 14.96 -29.45
CA LEU A 24 -24.83 14.55 -29.80
C LEU A 24 -24.43 13.41 -28.84
N LEU A 25 -24.47 12.15 -29.30
CA LEU A 25 -23.83 11.05 -28.57
C LEU A 25 -22.32 11.31 -28.61
N LEU A 26 -21.76 11.84 -27.51
CA LEU A 26 -20.33 11.73 -27.25
C LEU A 26 -20.03 10.24 -27.07
N ALA A 27 -19.46 9.61 -28.09
CA ALA A 27 -18.78 8.34 -27.92
C ALA A 27 -17.58 8.61 -27.00
N ALA A 28 -17.66 8.21 -25.74
CA ALA A 28 -16.51 8.20 -24.85
C ALA A 28 -15.46 7.29 -25.50
N ALA A 29 -14.29 7.85 -25.85
CA ALA A 29 -13.15 7.05 -26.25
C ALA A 29 -12.82 6.07 -25.10
N PRO A 30 -12.40 4.83 -25.38
CA PRO A 30 -11.95 3.93 -24.33
C PRO A 30 -10.77 4.60 -23.62
N ALA A 31 -10.92 4.89 -22.33
CA ALA A 31 -9.82 5.31 -21.48
C ALA A 31 -8.90 4.09 -21.30
N SER A 32 -7.84 4.01 -22.09
CA SER A 32 -6.77 3.05 -21.86
C SER A 32 -5.83 3.63 -20.82
N ALA A 33 -5.46 2.83 -19.82
CA ALA A 33 -4.34 3.17 -18.97
C ALA A 33 -3.04 3.22 -19.81
N ALA A 34 -2.15 4.15 -19.52
CA ALA A 34 -0.80 4.13 -20.07
C ALA A 34 0.05 3.11 -19.28
N VAL A 35 0.86 2.34 -20.00
CA VAL A 35 1.74 1.33 -19.40
C VAL A 35 3.18 1.70 -19.68
N PHE A 36 3.97 1.85 -18.63
CA PHE A 36 5.39 2.18 -18.68
C PHE A 36 6.21 0.97 -18.25
N CYS A 37 7.14 0.54 -19.09
CA CYS A 37 8.18 -0.42 -18.72
C CYS A 37 9.45 0.36 -18.36
N VAL A 38 9.94 0.20 -17.14
CA VAL A 38 11.03 1.03 -16.59
C VAL A 38 12.19 0.16 -16.13
N ASP A 39 13.37 0.33 -16.73
CA ASP A 39 14.59 -0.45 -16.47
C ASP A 39 15.75 0.42 -15.93
N THR A 40 15.51 1.73 -15.78
CA THR A 40 16.49 2.65 -15.21
C THR A 40 15.87 3.66 -14.25
N ALA A 41 16.70 4.22 -13.36
CA ALA A 41 16.32 5.33 -12.49
C ALA A 41 15.76 6.53 -13.26
N ALA A 42 16.37 6.90 -14.40
CA ALA A 42 15.95 8.04 -15.20
C ALA A 42 14.58 7.80 -15.85
N GLU A 43 14.35 6.60 -16.38
CA GLU A 43 13.04 6.23 -16.92
C GLU A 43 11.98 6.21 -15.82
N LEU A 44 12.31 5.80 -14.58
CA LEU A 44 11.35 5.82 -13.47
C LEU A 44 10.93 7.25 -13.13
N VAL A 45 11.87 8.20 -13.10
CA VAL A 45 11.55 9.63 -12.97
C VAL A 45 10.63 10.10 -14.11
N GLN A 46 10.93 9.71 -15.35
CA GLN A 46 10.12 10.10 -16.50
C GLN A 46 8.71 9.51 -16.43
N ALA A 47 8.55 8.22 -16.11
CA ALA A 47 7.25 7.57 -15.97
C ALA A 47 6.39 8.21 -14.87
N LEU A 48 6.99 8.58 -13.73
CA LEU A 48 6.30 9.30 -12.66
C LEU A 48 5.88 10.72 -13.09
N THR A 49 6.70 11.37 -13.92
CA THR A 49 6.40 12.69 -14.50
C THR A 49 5.25 12.59 -15.51
N ASP A 50 5.26 11.56 -16.36
CA ASP A 50 4.22 11.32 -17.36
C ASP A 50 2.89 11.00 -16.68
N ALA A 51 2.90 10.16 -15.64
CA ALA A 51 1.72 9.83 -14.85
C ALA A 51 1.09 11.05 -14.14
N ALA A 52 1.90 12.05 -13.81
CA ALA A 52 1.40 13.30 -13.25
C ALA A 52 0.66 14.18 -14.28
N GLY A 53 0.96 14.03 -15.58
CA GLY A 53 0.60 15.02 -16.61
C GLY A 53 -0.26 14.51 -17.77
N ASN A 54 -0.36 13.19 -17.97
CA ASN A 54 -1.00 12.63 -19.17
C ASN A 54 -2.54 12.55 -19.10
N GLY A 55 -3.12 12.73 -17.91
CA GLY A 55 -4.57 12.76 -17.70
C GLY A 55 -5.26 11.40 -17.88
N VAL A 56 -4.52 10.29 -17.85
CA VAL A 56 -5.07 8.92 -17.89
C VAL A 56 -4.60 8.13 -16.65
N ALA A 57 -5.17 6.95 -16.42
CA ALA A 57 -4.63 6.03 -15.43
C ALA A 57 -3.28 5.44 -15.88
N ASP A 58 -2.40 5.09 -14.95
CA ASP A 58 -1.04 4.66 -15.25
C ASP A 58 -0.65 3.37 -14.55
N GLU A 59 0.04 2.50 -15.28
CA GLU A 59 0.70 1.31 -14.77
C GLU A 59 2.22 1.41 -15.02
N ILE A 60 2.99 1.57 -13.95
CA ILE A 60 4.45 1.62 -13.98
C ILE A 60 4.99 0.25 -13.57
N ARG A 61 5.56 -0.47 -14.54
CA ARG A 61 6.15 -1.80 -14.42
C ARG A 61 7.65 -1.69 -14.27
N VAL A 62 8.14 -1.81 -13.04
CA VAL A 62 9.55 -1.63 -12.70
C VAL A 62 10.28 -2.96 -12.82
N VAL A 63 11.26 -3.00 -13.73
CA VAL A 63 12.11 -4.17 -13.98
C VAL A 63 12.90 -4.52 -12.71
N ALA A 64 13.27 -5.79 -12.57
CA ALA A 64 14.15 -6.24 -11.50
C ALA A 64 15.49 -5.45 -11.54
N GLY A 65 15.84 -4.83 -10.41
CA GLY A 65 16.98 -3.91 -10.34
C GLY A 65 16.97 -3.04 -9.10
N THR A 66 18.02 -2.24 -8.93
CA THR A 66 18.08 -1.19 -7.88
C THR A 66 18.03 0.18 -8.53
N TYR A 67 17.08 0.99 -8.08
CA TYR A 67 16.78 2.32 -8.58
C TYR A 67 17.15 3.31 -7.48
N THR A 68 18.23 4.04 -7.71
CA THR A 68 18.70 5.11 -6.83
C THR A 68 18.62 6.43 -7.60
N PRO A 69 18.02 7.49 -7.02
CA PRO A 69 18.01 8.81 -7.63
C PRO A 69 19.42 9.30 -8.00
N SER A 70 19.56 9.91 -9.19
CA SER A 70 20.80 10.58 -9.62
C SER A 70 20.48 11.53 -10.78
N PRO A 71 20.83 12.84 -10.75
CA PRO A 71 21.54 13.59 -9.71
C PRO A 71 20.62 14.32 -8.69
N GLU A 72 19.52 13.67 -8.26
CA GLU A 72 18.42 14.22 -7.43
C GLU A 72 17.44 15.09 -8.25
N PRO A 73 16.11 14.82 -8.20
CA PRO A 73 15.33 14.71 -6.96
C PRO A 73 14.73 13.33 -6.65
N ASP A 74 14.05 13.23 -5.49
CA ASP A 74 13.20 12.11 -5.05
C ASP A 74 12.31 11.57 -6.18
N TYR A 75 12.06 10.25 -6.17
CA TYR A 75 10.99 9.67 -7.01
C TYR A 75 9.63 10.20 -6.56
N THR A 76 9.13 11.21 -7.28
CA THR A 76 7.91 11.93 -6.91
C THR A 76 6.90 11.88 -8.04
N ALA A 77 5.64 11.57 -7.71
CA ALA A 77 4.50 11.77 -8.60
C ALA A 77 3.41 12.59 -7.91
N THR A 78 2.83 13.55 -8.65
CA THR A 78 1.62 14.26 -8.24
C THR A 78 0.50 13.85 -9.17
N VAL A 79 -0.41 13.00 -8.70
CA VAL A 79 -1.40 12.34 -9.56
C VAL A 79 -2.82 12.83 -9.30
N SER A 80 -3.63 12.79 -10.37
CA SER A 80 -5.08 13.04 -10.33
C SER A 80 -5.89 11.87 -10.88
N GLN A 81 -5.21 10.83 -11.37
CA GLN A 81 -5.75 9.60 -11.93
C GLN A 81 -5.21 8.40 -11.16
N ASP A 82 -5.72 7.20 -11.47
CA ASP A 82 -5.26 5.96 -10.86
C ASP A 82 -3.79 5.68 -11.23
N LEU A 83 -3.01 5.26 -10.24
CA LEU A 83 -1.59 4.93 -10.41
C LEU A 83 -1.29 3.58 -9.78
N THR A 84 -0.77 2.65 -10.58
CA THR A 84 -0.21 1.39 -10.10
C THR A 84 1.29 1.35 -10.35
N ILE A 85 2.08 1.07 -9.33
CA ILE A 85 3.52 0.83 -9.43
C ILE A 85 3.81 -0.56 -8.89
N SER A 86 4.50 -1.39 -9.66
CA SER A 86 4.91 -2.71 -9.19
C SER A 86 6.30 -3.14 -9.65
N GLY A 87 6.98 -3.91 -8.80
CA GLY A 87 8.30 -4.48 -9.08
C GLY A 87 8.27 -5.90 -9.61
N GLY A 88 9.46 -6.46 -9.82
CA GLY A 88 9.67 -7.86 -10.21
C GLY A 88 9.40 -8.14 -11.69
N TRP A 89 9.37 -7.12 -12.54
CA TRP A 89 9.15 -7.30 -13.97
C TRP A 89 10.40 -7.79 -14.71
N SER A 90 10.20 -8.62 -15.72
CA SER A 90 11.24 -8.98 -16.70
C SER A 90 11.68 -7.74 -17.51
N PRO A 91 12.87 -7.73 -18.14
CA PRO A 91 13.32 -6.60 -18.98
C PRO A 91 12.38 -6.18 -20.12
N THR A 92 11.44 -7.04 -20.53
CA THR A 92 10.43 -6.71 -21.54
C THR A 92 9.07 -6.32 -20.94
N CYS A 93 8.93 -6.31 -19.62
CA CYS A 93 7.68 -6.12 -18.86
C CYS A 93 6.49 -6.98 -19.33
N LEU A 94 6.78 -8.18 -19.87
CA LEU A 94 5.76 -9.15 -20.30
C LEU A 94 5.52 -10.23 -19.24
N GLY A 95 6.47 -10.46 -18.33
CA GLY A 95 6.31 -11.35 -17.18
C GLY A 95 6.69 -10.64 -15.89
N GLN A 96 5.98 -10.97 -14.82
CA GLN A 96 6.23 -10.49 -13.47
C GLN A 96 6.50 -11.69 -12.55
N ARG A 97 7.48 -11.54 -11.67
CA ARG A 97 7.64 -12.37 -10.47
C ARG A 97 7.28 -11.49 -9.28
N PRO A 98 6.22 -11.80 -8.50
CA PRO A 98 5.72 -10.92 -7.45
C PRO A 98 6.57 -11.02 -6.16
N ASP A 99 7.89 -10.97 -6.32
CA ASP A 99 8.89 -11.05 -5.26
C ASP A 99 9.47 -9.64 -5.03
N PRO A 100 9.21 -9.02 -3.86
CA PRO A 100 9.68 -7.66 -3.57
C PRO A 100 11.20 -7.53 -3.43
N THR A 101 11.94 -8.64 -3.33
CA THR A 101 13.41 -8.60 -3.26
C THR A 101 14.05 -8.30 -4.61
N LEU A 102 13.32 -8.50 -5.72
CA LEU A 102 13.83 -8.33 -7.08
C LEU A 102 13.95 -6.87 -7.51
N THR A 103 13.09 -5.99 -7.02
CA THR A 103 13.10 -4.56 -7.37
C THR A 103 13.21 -3.70 -6.13
N THR A 104 14.27 -2.92 -6.06
CA THR A 104 14.60 -2.04 -4.94
C THR A 104 14.53 -0.59 -5.36
N ILE A 105 13.71 0.20 -4.67
CA ILE A 105 13.77 1.65 -4.65
C ILE A 105 14.66 2.05 -3.47
N SER A 106 15.87 2.52 -3.78
CA SER A 106 16.85 2.95 -2.79
C SER A 106 16.84 4.46 -2.71
N GLY A 107 16.46 5.01 -1.56
CA GLY A 107 16.71 6.43 -1.30
C GLY A 107 18.21 6.70 -1.06
N THR A 108 18.50 7.87 -0.50
CA THR A 108 19.87 8.28 -0.13
C THR A 108 19.84 8.95 1.25
N PRO A 109 20.99 9.28 1.85
CA PRO A 109 21.03 9.99 3.14
C PRO A 109 20.30 11.34 3.15
N SER A 110 19.92 11.90 2.00
CA SER A 110 19.18 13.15 1.89
C SER A 110 17.86 13.04 1.12
N HIS A 111 17.49 11.83 0.68
CA HIS A 111 16.35 11.60 -0.20
C HIS A 111 15.55 10.40 0.25
N ARG A 112 14.22 10.57 0.33
CA ARG A 112 13.29 9.47 0.60
C ARG A 112 13.30 8.47 -0.56
N GLY A 113 12.76 7.28 -0.33
CA GLY A 113 12.60 6.30 -1.41
C GLY A 113 11.62 6.78 -2.46
N MET A 114 10.38 7.10 -2.09
CA MET A 114 9.36 7.58 -3.03
C MET A 114 8.28 8.44 -2.36
N GLN A 115 7.72 9.40 -3.11
CA GLN A 115 6.57 10.21 -2.71
C GLN A 115 5.48 10.22 -3.78
N ILE A 116 4.27 9.86 -3.38
CA ILE A 116 3.07 9.99 -4.19
C ILE A 116 2.14 11.01 -3.52
N TYR A 117 1.75 12.03 -4.27
CA TYR A 117 0.85 13.07 -3.82
C TYR A 117 -0.41 13.08 -4.69
N VAL A 118 -1.57 12.85 -4.08
CA VAL A 118 -2.86 12.85 -4.76
C VAL A 118 -3.54 14.22 -4.65
N THR A 119 -3.95 14.76 -5.78
CA THR A 119 -4.67 16.05 -5.83
C THR A 119 -6.18 15.83 -5.58
N ASN A 120 -6.99 16.91 -5.51
CA ASN A 120 -8.41 16.94 -5.06
C ASN A 120 -9.43 16.05 -5.84
N THR A 121 -8.98 15.01 -6.54
CA THR A 121 -9.79 14.01 -7.23
C THR A 121 -9.87 12.71 -6.39
N THR A 122 -10.67 11.76 -6.89
CA THR A 122 -10.58 10.36 -6.47
C THR A 122 -9.50 9.68 -7.29
N ALA A 123 -8.54 9.04 -6.62
CA ALA A 123 -7.50 8.26 -7.27
C ALA A 123 -7.20 7.00 -6.46
N ASN A 124 -7.06 5.89 -7.17
CA ASN A 124 -6.57 4.64 -6.63
C ASN A 124 -5.05 4.59 -6.80
N VAL A 125 -4.31 4.51 -5.69
CA VAL A 125 -2.85 4.36 -5.70
C VAL A 125 -2.50 2.95 -5.21
N THR A 126 -1.89 2.13 -6.06
CA THR A 126 -1.46 0.78 -5.72
C THR A 126 0.04 0.64 -5.85
N ILE A 127 0.71 0.18 -4.80
CA ILE A 127 2.15 -0.07 -4.76
C ILE A 127 2.37 -1.52 -4.33
N ARG A 128 3.04 -2.31 -5.17
CA ARG A 128 3.21 -3.76 -4.96
C ARG A 128 4.60 -4.29 -5.26
N TYR A 129 5.03 -5.31 -4.52
CA TYR A 129 6.22 -6.12 -4.84
C TYR A 129 7.50 -5.29 -5.01
N LEU A 130 7.72 -4.33 -4.11
CA LEU A 130 8.88 -3.45 -4.10
C LEU A 130 9.55 -3.46 -2.73
N THR A 131 10.89 -3.33 -2.73
CA THR A 131 11.66 -2.99 -1.54
C THR A 131 11.96 -1.50 -1.53
N PHE A 132 11.57 -0.79 -0.46
CA PHE A 132 12.00 0.58 -0.17
C PHE A 132 13.05 0.56 0.93
N ARG A 133 14.24 1.09 0.65
CA ARG A 133 15.32 1.14 1.64
C ARG A 133 16.20 2.37 1.54
N ASP A 134 16.96 2.58 2.62
CA ASP A 134 18.03 3.57 2.71
C ASP A 134 17.55 5.02 2.44
N GLY A 135 16.23 5.26 2.51
CA GLY A 135 15.63 6.56 2.30
C GLY A 135 15.64 7.42 3.55
N ASN A 136 15.85 8.72 3.37
CA ASN A 136 15.86 9.71 4.45
C ASN A 136 15.01 10.93 4.11
N ALA A 137 13.93 11.13 4.87
CA ALA A 137 13.04 12.29 4.74
C ALA A 137 13.45 13.50 5.61
N GLY A 138 14.57 13.42 6.33
CA GLY A 138 15.04 14.47 7.22
C GLY A 138 14.02 14.82 8.30
N ALA A 139 13.56 16.08 8.30
CA ALA A 139 12.54 16.58 9.24
C ALA A 139 11.10 16.20 8.83
N GLU A 140 10.90 15.66 7.62
CA GLU A 140 9.60 15.19 7.14
C GLU A 140 9.34 13.73 7.53
N THR A 141 8.23 13.19 7.05
CA THR A 141 7.67 11.87 7.33
C THR A 141 7.85 10.90 6.14
N GLY A 142 7.76 9.59 6.36
CA GLY A 142 7.71 8.60 5.26
C GLY A 142 9.05 8.36 4.56
N GLY A 143 10.12 8.05 5.29
CA GLY A 143 11.48 7.94 4.75
C GLY A 143 11.63 6.94 3.59
N GLY A 144 10.97 5.79 3.68
CA GLY A 144 10.93 4.81 2.59
C GLY A 144 9.88 5.19 1.54
N LEU A 145 8.65 5.36 1.99
CA LEU A 145 7.52 5.69 1.14
C LEU A 145 6.59 6.69 1.82
N ARG A 146 6.09 7.65 1.03
CA ARG A 146 5.06 8.59 1.45
C ARG A 146 3.94 8.64 0.42
N VAL A 147 2.72 8.32 0.84
CA VAL A 147 1.52 8.43 -0.01
C VAL A 147 0.51 9.31 0.72
N THR A 148 0.25 10.48 0.16
CA THR A 148 -0.59 11.51 0.78
C THR A 148 -1.45 12.21 -0.27
N GLY A 149 -2.29 13.16 0.13
CA GLY A 149 -2.94 14.06 -0.81
C GLY A 149 -3.39 15.38 -0.20
N THR A 150 -4.03 16.21 -1.02
CA THR A 150 -4.65 17.48 -0.60
C THR A 150 -5.81 17.27 0.37
N SER A 151 -6.19 18.30 1.14
CA SER A 151 -7.35 18.16 2.00
C SER A 151 -8.63 17.95 1.18
N GLY A 152 -9.48 17.03 1.62
CA GLY A 152 -10.66 16.57 0.89
C GLY A 152 -10.36 15.56 -0.22
N ASN A 153 -9.13 15.05 -0.33
CA ASN A 153 -8.81 13.98 -1.28
C ASN A 153 -9.62 12.70 -1.00
N HIS A 154 -9.90 11.95 -2.06
CA HIS A 154 -10.47 10.61 -1.99
C HIS A 154 -9.40 9.60 -2.38
N LEU A 155 -8.30 9.55 -1.62
CA LEU A 155 -7.18 8.64 -1.86
C LEU A 155 -7.51 7.23 -1.37
N ASN A 156 -7.73 6.31 -2.32
CA ASN A 156 -7.82 4.88 -2.05
C ASN A 156 -6.43 4.27 -2.26
N ALA A 157 -5.74 3.87 -1.20
CA ALA A 157 -4.40 3.34 -1.34
C ALA A 157 -4.26 1.89 -0.91
N THR A 158 -3.48 1.17 -1.71
CA THR A 158 -3.08 -0.21 -1.45
C THR A 158 -1.57 -0.31 -1.45
N LEU A 159 -1.00 -0.79 -0.34
CA LEU A 159 0.39 -1.24 -0.25
C LEU A 159 0.40 -2.73 0.03
N GLU A 160 0.90 -3.53 -0.91
CA GLU A 160 0.83 -4.98 -0.78
C GLU A 160 2.11 -5.71 -1.19
N GLY A 161 2.54 -6.67 -0.36
CA GLY A 161 3.71 -7.49 -0.66
C GLY A 161 5.00 -6.68 -0.79
N CYS A 162 5.15 -5.59 -0.02
CA CYS A 162 6.33 -4.73 -0.06
C CYS A 162 7.23 -4.94 1.17
N ILE A 163 8.51 -4.62 1.00
CA ILE A 163 9.48 -4.54 2.10
C ILE A 163 9.86 -3.08 2.32
N LEU A 164 9.74 -2.57 3.54
CA LEU A 164 10.20 -1.23 3.90
C LEU A 164 11.20 -1.35 5.04
N ARG A 165 12.48 -1.08 4.75
CA ARG A 165 13.55 -1.31 5.72
C ARG A 165 14.63 -0.24 5.75
N SER A 166 15.22 -0.03 6.92
CA SER A 166 16.41 0.83 7.08
C SER A 166 16.19 2.26 6.58
N ASN A 167 14.94 2.74 6.61
CA ASN A 167 14.61 4.10 6.23
C ASN A 167 14.54 5.01 7.45
N THR A 168 14.76 6.31 7.27
CA THR A 168 14.78 7.31 8.34
C THR A 168 13.85 8.48 8.02
N ALA A 169 13.11 8.94 9.02
CA ALA A 169 12.30 10.17 8.93
C ALA A 169 12.13 10.77 10.32
N SER A 170 11.56 11.98 10.42
CA SER A 170 11.13 12.50 11.71
C SER A 170 10.05 11.63 12.32
N SER A 171 9.09 11.18 11.51
CA SER A 171 8.03 10.24 11.90
C SER A 171 7.69 9.31 10.74
N GLY A 172 7.46 8.02 11.02
CA GLY A 172 7.16 7.04 9.98
C GLY A 172 8.35 6.87 9.03
N GLY A 173 9.51 6.51 9.58
CA GLY A 173 10.72 6.19 8.83
C GLY A 173 10.44 5.22 7.68
N GLY A 174 9.65 4.18 7.91
CA GLY A 174 9.24 3.26 6.83
C GLY A 174 8.20 3.89 5.90
N LEU A 175 7.02 4.19 6.46
CA LEU A 175 5.84 4.61 5.71
C LEU A 175 5.13 5.80 6.35
N GLU A 176 4.73 6.76 5.51
CA GLU A 176 3.59 7.64 5.79
C GLU A 176 2.45 7.36 4.82
N PHE A 177 1.27 7.19 5.38
CA PHE A 177 0.01 7.19 4.66
C PHE A 177 -0.94 8.27 5.20
N SER A 178 -1.49 9.12 4.33
CA SER A 178 -2.48 10.12 4.73
C SER A 178 -3.62 10.28 3.71
N SER A 179 -4.86 10.04 4.14
CA SER A 179 -6.06 10.15 3.32
C SER A 179 -7.21 10.82 4.09
N ASP A 180 -7.91 11.74 3.43
CA ASP A 180 -9.01 12.49 4.04
C ASP A 180 -10.36 11.78 3.89
N LEU A 181 -10.64 11.13 2.75
CA LEU A 181 -11.95 10.51 2.50
C LEU A 181 -11.88 9.15 1.79
N GLY A 182 -10.69 8.62 1.45
CA GLY A 182 -10.54 7.35 0.74
C GLY A 182 -10.14 6.16 1.62
N THR A 183 -10.01 4.99 1.01
CA THR A 183 -9.71 3.73 1.72
C THR A 183 -8.22 3.48 1.91
N LEU A 184 -7.88 2.65 2.90
CA LEU A 184 -6.51 2.18 3.13
C LEU A 184 -6.47 0.65 3.13
N ARG A 185 -5.53 0.06 2.40
CA ARG A 185 -5.18 -1.35 2.51
C ARG A 185 -3.67 -1.53 2.63
N MET A 186 -3.23 -2.16 3.72
CA MET A 186 -1.85 -2.63 3.90
C MET A 186 -1.89 -4.14 4.05
N ALA A 187 -1.39 -4.88 3.06
CA ALA A 187 -1.51 -6.34 3.03
C ALA A 187 -0.16 -7.04 2.81
N GLY A 188 0.21 -7.98 3.67
CA GLY A 188 1.37 -8.85 3.38
C GLY A 188 2.71 -8.12 3.37
N ASN A 189 2.89 -7.00 4.08
CA ASN A 189 4.13 -6.22 4.03
C ASN A 189 5.07 -6.58 5.19
N LEU A 190 6.38 -6.44 4.94
CA LEU A 190 7.41 -6.50 5.97
C LEU A 190 8.02 -5.11 6.19
N ILE A 191 7.86 -4.54 7.38
CA ILE A 191 8.31 -3.18 7.71
C ILE A 191 9.22 -3.24 8.95
N TYR A 192 10.53 -3.11 8.74
CA TYR A 192 11.49 -3.33 9.84
C TYR A 192 12.74 -2.48 9.82
N GLY A 193 13.32 -2.26 11.00
CA GLY A 193 14.60 -1.55 11.13
C GLY A 193 14.55 -0.10 10.64
N ASN A 194 13.36 0.49 10.54
CA ASN A 194 13.21 1.90 10.19
C ASN A 194 13.40 2.77 11.43
N THR A 195 13.86 4.00 11.23
CA THR A 195 14.19 4.94 12.31
C THR A 195 13.27 6.16 12.29
N GLY A 196 12.69 6.46 13.45
CA GLY A 196 11.99 7.71 13.74
C GLY A 196 12.85 8.62 14.61
N THR A 197 13.18 9.81 14.13
CA THR A 197 14.03 10.77 14.88
C THR A 197 13.23 11.69 15.81
N THR A 198 11.91 11.53 15.88
CA THR A 198 11.03 12.23 16.84
C THR A 198 10.09 11.24 17.55
N ASN A 199 8.83 11.15 17.11
CA ASN A 199 7.74 10.53 17.86
C ASN A 199 7.47 9.06 17.51
N MET A 200 7.77 8.65 16.28
CA MET A 200 7.37 7.33 15.75
C MET A 200 8.28 6.83 14.63
N ALA A 201 8.43 5.52 14.50
CA ALA A 201 9.45 4.93 13.63
C ALA A 201 8.92 4.13 12.43
N GLY A 202 8.13 3.08 12.62
CA GLY A 202 7.74 2.19 11.53
C GLY A 202 6.77 2.85 10.55
N VAL A 203 5.53 3.04 11.00
CA VAL A 203 4.41 3.45 10.14
C VAL A 203 3.59 4.56 10.80
N LEU A 204 3.33 5.63 10.03
CA LEU A 204 2.38 6.67 10.35
C LEU A 204 1.18 6.60 9.39
N ILE A 205 -0.01 6.39 9.94
CA ILE A 205 -1.27 6.46 9.18
C ILE A 205 -2.16 7.55 9.74
N THR A 206 -2.68 8.39 8.84
CA THR A 206 -3.85 9.24 9.09
C THR A 206 -4.92 8.91 8.05
N ALA A 207 -6.01 8.27 8.45
CA ALA A 207 -7.06 7.83 7.54
C ALA A 207 -8.45 8.24 8.06
N ASN A 208 -9.16 9.05 7.27
CA ASN A 208 -10.49 9.59 7.61
C ASN A 208 -11.60 9.11 6.66
N GLY A 209 -11.30 8.20 5.74
CA GLY A 209 -12.29 7.63 4.83
C GLY A 209 -13.19 6.55 5.44
N PRO A 210 -13.95 5.82 4.60
CA PRO A 210 -15.07 5.00 5.04
C PRO A 210 -14.70 3.59 5.52
N SER A 211 -13.55 3.06 5.10
CA SER A 211 -13.05 1.74 5.54
C SER A 211 -11.53 1.58 5.34
N GLY A 212 -10.92 0.67 6.08
CA GLY A 212 -9.54 0.22 5.83
C GLY A 212 -9.22 -1.15 6.39
N GLU A 213 -8.14 -1.74 5.89
CA GLU A 213 -7.62 -3.05 6.29
C GLU A 213 -6.10 -3.00 6.46
N VAL A 214 -5.61 -3.54 7.57
CA VAL A 214 -4.19 -3.80 7.82
C VAL A 214 -4.09 -5.29 8.11
N VAL A 215 -3.58 -6.07 7.16
CA VAL A 215 -3.65 -7.53 7.18
C VAL A 215 -2.33 -8.21 6.84
N HIS A 216 -1.94 -9.25 7.58
CA HIS A 216 -0.72 -10.04 7.30
C HIS A 216 0.56 -9.19 7.20
N ASN A 217 0.68 -8.12 7.98
CA ASN A 217 1.91 -7.35 8.03
C ASN A 217 2.80 -7.84 9.17
N THR A 218 4.10 -7.84 8.96
CA THR A 218 5.08 -7.93 10.04
C THR A 218 5.75 -6.57 10.20
N ILE A 219 5.51 -5.91 11.33
CA ILE A 219 6.08 -4.61 11.66
C ILE A 219 6.96 -4.78 12.89
N ALA A 220 8.28 -4.77 12.69
CA ALA A 220 9.20 -5.24 13.71
C ALA A 220 10.50 -4.43 13.80
N THR A 221 11.09 -4.38 14.99
CA THR A 221 12.42 -3.79 15.22
C THR A 221 12.61 -2.38 14.66
N ASN A 222 11.54 -1.58 14.59
CA ASN A 222 11.65 -0.17 14.23
C ASN A 222 12.05 0.65 15.46
N THR A 223 12.94 1.63 15.28
CA THR A 223 13.66 2.29 16.37
C THR A 223 13.35 3.77 16.45
N ILE A 224 13.15 4.28 17.67
CA ILE A 224 13.03 5.70 17.93
C ILE A 224 14.32 6.22 18.55
N THR A 225 14.84 7.33 18.03
CA THR A 225 16.02 8.03 18.58
C THR A 225 15.69 9.39 19.19
N GLY A 226 14.48 9.92 18.93
CA GLY A 226 14.06 11.27 19.30
C GLY A 226 13.27 11.43 20.61
N GLY A 227 13.14 10.37 21.41
CA GLY A 227 12.41 10.40 22.68
C GLY A 227 10.89 10.16 22.59
N GLY A 228 10.35 9.88 21.40
CA GLY A 228 8.99 9.35 21.21
C GLY A 228 8.81 7.93 21.73
N ASN A 229 7.58 7.40 21.61
CA ASN A 229 7.23 6.07 22.14
C ASN A 229 6.41 5.19 21.19
N TRP A 230 6.21 5.55 19.92
CA TRP A 230 5.39 4.76 18.98
C TRP A 230 6.25 4.09 17.88
N GLY A 231 6.99 3.05 18.25
CA GLY A 231 7.98 2.43 17.39
C GLY A 231 7.38 1.67 16.21
N GLY A 232 6.28 0.95 16.40
CA GLY A 232 5.68 0.14 15.34
C GLY A 232 4.78 0.97 14.43
N LEU A 233 3.47 0.77 14.55
CA LEU A 233 2.46 1.47 13.76
C LEU A 233 1.62 2.40 14.65
N ARG A 234 1.47 3.65 14.20
CA ARG A 234 0.48 4.58 14.73
C ARG A 234 -0.58 4.87 13.69
N ILE A 235 -1.84 4.65 14.05
CA ILE A 235 -2.99 5.06 13.24
C ILE A 235 -3.81 6.13 13.95
N ALA A 236 -4.22 7.14 13.19
CA ALA A 236 -5.18 8.16 13.58
C ALA A 236 -6.20 8.40 12.45
N GLY A 237 -7.26 9.13 12.79
CA GLY A 237 -8.36 9.46 11.87
C GLY A 237 -9.61 8.60 12.12
N GLY A 238 -10.74 9.02 11.57
CA GLY A 238 -12.07 8.46 11.88
C GLY A 238 -12.45 7.17 11.12
N ASN A 239 -11.56 6.65 10.28
CA ASN A 239 -11.86 5.50 9.44
C ASN A 239 -12.06 4.22 10.27
N PRO A 240 -13.14 3.44 10.05
CA PRO A 240 -13.23 2.07 10.52
C PRO A 240 -12.15 1.17 9.92
N VAL A 241 -11.25 0.61 10.75
CA VAL A 241 -10.12 -0.21 10.26
C VAL A 241 -10.11 -1.59 10.93
N VAL A 242 -10.00 -2.62 10.11
CA VAL A 242 -9.75 -4.00 10.55
C VAL A 242 -8.25 -4.28 10.54
N PHE A 243 -7.72 -4.69 11.68
CA PHE A 243 -6.38 -5.23 11.83
C PHE A 243 -6.51 -6.75 11.96
N ALA A 244 -5.99 -7.52 11.01
CA ALA A 244 -6.06 -8.98 11.04
C ALA A 244 -4.71 -9.65 10.76
N ASN A 245 -4.37 -10.69 11.52
CA ASN A 245 -3.23 -11.57 11.22
C ASN A 245 -1.88 -10.84 11.14
N ASN A 246 -1.71 -9.73 11.85
CA ASN A 246 -0.45 -8.99 11.84
C ASN A 246 0.45 -9.42 13.00
N ILE A 247 1.75 -9.18 12.85
CA ILE A 247 2.72 -9.23 13.94
C ILE A 247 3.29 -7.82 14.14
N PHE A 248 3.13 -7.30 15.35
CA PHE A 248 3.69 -6.04 15.81
C PHE A 248 4.63 -6.33 17.00
N TRP A 249 5.94 -6.45 16.73
CA TRP A 249 6.87 -7.00 17.73
C TRP A 249 8.27 -6.39 17.70
N GLY A 250 8.84 -6.14 18.87
CA GLY A 250 10.23 -5.73 19.06
C GLY A 250 10.50 -4.30 18.62
N ASN A 251 9.47 -3.46 18.46
CA ASN A 251 9.66 -2.06 18.12
C ASN A 251 9.99 -1.24 19.39
N SER A 252 10.59 -0.06 19.21
CA SER A 252 10.85 0.84 20.34
C SER A 252 9.54 1.36 20.96
N GLY A 253 9.24 0.98 22.20
CA GLY A 253 8.10 1.51 22.94
C GLY A 253 6.80 0.76 22.64
N ILE A 254 5.87 1.40 21.94
CA ILE A 254 4.57 0.85 21.56
C ILE A 254 4.64 0.30 20.14
N ASP A 255 4.21 -0.95 19.96
CA ASP A 255 4.16 -1.63 18.66
C ASP A 255 2.88 -1.27 17.88
N LEU A 256 1.76 -1.04 18.56
CA LEU A 256 0.51 -0.58 17.95
C LEU A 256 -0.15 0.54 18.75
N LYS A 257 -0.17 1.76 18.19
CA LYS A 257 -0.89 2.91 18.73
C LYS A 257 -2.19 3.15 17.98
N LEU A 258 -3.31 2.97 18.68
CA LEU A 258 -4.67 3.27 18.25
C LEU A 258 -5.08 4.66 18.79
N ALA A 259 -5.02 5.70 17.95
CA ALA A 259 -5.33 7.06 18.41
C ALA A 259 -6.85 7.33 18.55
N ASN A 260 -7.68 6.67 17.74
CA ASN A 260 -9.15 6.74 17.80
C ASN A 260 -9.73 5.34 18.03
N SER A 261 -9.79 4.92 19.30
CA SER A 261 -10.13 3.55 19.70
C SER A 261 -11.46 3.01 19.16
N ASP A 262 -12.43 3.88 18.95
CA ASP A 262 -13.84 3.50 18.79
C ASP A 262 -14.19 3.00 17.38
N THR A 263 -13.24 3.01 16.45
CA THR A 263 -13.44 2.57 15.05
C THR A 263 -12.49 1.46 14.62
N TYR A 264 -11.62 0.94 15.49
CA TYR A 264 -10.62 -0.07 15.11
C TYR A 264 -10.96 -1.46 15.67
N PHE A 265 -10.89 -2.49 14.83
CA PHE A 265 -11.19 -3.87 15.18
C PHE A 265 -9.96 -4.75 15.00
N LEU A 266 -9.60 -5.54 16.00
CA LEU A 266 -8.37 -6.34 16.00
C LEU A 266 -8.70 -7.83 16.07
N TYR A 267 -8.33 -8.61 15.05
CA TYR A 267 -8.55 -10.06 14.99
C TYR A 267 -7.26 -10.82 14.78
N ALA A 268 -6.97 -11.82 15.61
CA ALA A 268 -5.83 -12.72 15.43
C ALA A 268 -4.49 -11.99 15.16
N ASN A 269 -4.21 -10.89 15.86
CA ASN A 269 -2.91 -10.21 15.79
C ASN A 269 -2.01 -10.66 16.94
N ASP A 270 -0.71 -10.65 16.71
CA ASP A 270 0.31 -10.74 17.76
C ASP A 270 0.88 -9.34 18.02
N ILE A 271 0.65 -8.81 19.22
CA ILE A 271 0.97 -7.44 19.59
C ILE A 271 1.76 -7.45 20.91
N GLU A 272 3.04 -7.08 20.86
CA GLU A 272 3.89 -7.02 22.06
C GLU A 272 3.42 -5.90 23.00
N SER A 273 3.25 -4.67 22.46
CA SER A 273 2.82 -3.50 23.22
C SER A 273 1.78 -2.69 22.45
N GLN A 274 0.62 -2.45 23.08
CA GLN A 274 -0.48 -1.67 22.53
C GLN A 274 -0.78 -0.44 23.38
N GLU A 275 -1.02 0.70 22.72
CA GLU A 275 -1.57 1.89 23.35
C GLU A 275 -2.89 2.30 22.69
N GLY A 276 -3.91 2.54 23.51
CA GLY A 276 -5.29 2.70 23.06
C GLY A 276 -6.06 1.38 23.10
N THR A 277 -7.37 1.45 22.97
CA THR A 277 -8.28 0.30 23.06
C THR A 277 -8.87 0.03 21.67
N ALA A 278 -9.15 -1.22 21.32
CA ALA A 278 -9.91 -1.52 20.11
C ALA A 278 -11.41 -1.41 20.38
N ALA A 279 -12.20 -1.04 19.38
CA ALA A 279 -13.66 -1.05 19.42
C ALA A 279 -14.21 -2.47 19.60
N GLY A 280 -13.48 -3.46 19.08
CA GLY A 280 -13.79 -4.87 19.20
C GLY A 280 -12.65 -5.72 18.66
N GLY A 281 -12.82 -7.04 18.77
CA GLY A 281 -11.78 -7.96 18.34
C GLY A 281 -11.83 -9.30 19.05
N ALA A 282 -11.09 -10.27 18.53
CA ALA A 282 -10.95 -11.59 19.11
C ALA A 282 -9.58 -12.19 18.78
N ASN A 283 -9.14 -13.16 19.58
CA ASN A 283 -7.98 -14.00 19.32
C ASN A 283 -6.64 -13.26 19.14
N ASN A 284 -6.53 -12.01 19.59
CA ASN A 284 -5.22 -11.35 19.65
C ASN A 284 -4.37 -11.96 20.77
N VAL A 285 -3.09 -12.12 20.50
CA VAL A 285 -2.10 -12.71 21.40
C VAL A 285 -0.93 -11.75 21.62
N SER A 286 -0.09 -12.08 22.58
CA SER A 286 1.17 -11.38 22.85
C SER A 286 2.18 -12.44 23.27
N VAL A 287 2.79 -13.07 22.26
CA VAL A 287 3.74 -14.18 22.45
C VAL A 287 4.93 -13.97 21.52
N ALA A 288 6.14 -14.28 21.98
CA ALA A 288 7.32 -14.11 21.16
C ALA A 288 7.17 -14.85 19.81
N PRO A 289 7.33 -14.17 18.66
CA PRO A 289 7.07 -14.77 17.35
C PRO A 289 7.94 -15.98 17.00
N GLN A 290 9.07 -16.16 17.69
CA GLN A 290 10.06 -17.19 17.36
C GLN A 290 10.49 -17.11 15.89
N TYR A 291 10.92 -15.91 15.45
CA TYR A 291 11.53 -15.76 14.13
C TYR A 291 12.77 -16.65 13.97
N ILE A 292 13.10 -17.04 12.74
CA ILE A 292 14.37 -17.72 12.43
C ILE A 292 15.57 -16.86 12.90
N GLY A 293 15.48 -15.52 12.80
CA GLY A 293 16.44 -14.57 13.34
C GLY A 293 17.30 -13.89 12.26
N GLY A 294 18.21 -12.98 12.66
CA GLY A 294 19.14 -12.33 11.74
C GLY A 294 18.48 -11.50 10.62
N SER A 295 17.38 -10.79 10.94
CA SER A 295 16.48 -10.11 9.99
C SER A 295 15.66 -11.03 9.08
N ASN A 296 15.70 -12.35 9.29
CA ASN A 296 14.73 -13.27 8.72
C ASN A 296 13.50 -13.37 9.65
N TYR A 297 12.39 -12.79 9.19
CA TYR A 297 11.13 -12.69 9.93
C TYR A 297 10.16 -13.84 9.65
N ARG A 298 10.61 -14.90 8.95
CA ARG A 298 9.86 -16.15 8.90
C ARG A 298 9.78 -16.77 10.29
N LEU A 299 8.65 -17.38 10.59
CA LEU A 299 8.42 -18.09 11.85
C LEU A 299 9.18 -19.42 11.85
N GLN A 300 9.70 -19.81 13.01
CA GLN A 300 10.17 -21.17 13.24
C GLN A 300 8.98 -22.14 13.26
N PRO A 301 9.18 -23.43 12.89
CA PRO A 301 8.11 -24.44 12.93
C PRO A 301 7.45 -24.63 14.31
N THR A 302 8.14 -24.23 15.39
CA THR A 302 7.62 -24.34 16.77
C THR A 302 6.81 -23.13 17.22
N SER A 303 6.73 -22.09 16.38
CA SER A 303 6.00 -20.88 16.73
C SER A 303 4.52 -21.17 16.87
N THR A 304 3.90 -20.67 17.93
CA THR A 304 2.44 -20.74 18.11
C THR A 304 1.69 -19.78 17.18
N LEU A 305 2.41 -18.99 16.38
CA LEU A 305 1.85 -18.06 15.41
C LEU A 305 1.66 -18.70 14.02
N VAL A 306 2.14 -19.93 13.83
CA VAL A 306 1.83 -20.76 12.65
C VAL A 306 0.40 -21.29 12.77
N ASP A 307 -0.35 -21.26 11.66
CA ASP A 307 -1.77 -21.66 11.55
C ASP A 307 -2.73 -20.92 12.52
N ALA A 308 -2.32 -19.80 13.09
CA ALA A 308 -3.06 -19.10 14.15
C ALA A 308 -3.93 -17.94 13.64
N GLY A 309 -3.90 -17.63 12.34
CA GLY A 309 -4.61 -16.52 11.74
C GLY A 309 -6.10 -16.76 11.50
N ASP A 310 -6.81 -15.68 11.18
CA ASP A 310 -8.23 -15.61 10.87
C ASP A 310 -8.43 -15.36 9.36
N ALA A 311 -9.09 -16.29 8.67
CA ALA A 311 -9.36 -16.19 7.23
C ALA A 311 -10.68 -15.50 6.87
N VAL A 312 -11.43 -14.99 7.86
CA VAL A 312 -12.82 -14.53 7.70
C VAL A 312 -12.95 -13.01 7.87
N GLN A 313 -12.23 -12.42 8.81
CA GLN A 313 -12.46 -11.02 9.22
C GLN A 313 -11.84 -9.98 8.27
N ALA A 314 -10.92 -10.38 7.39
CA ALA A 314 -10.27 -9.49 6.43
C ALA A 314 -10.02 -10.17 5.09
N THR A 315 -9.86 -9.36 4.04
CA THR A 315 -9.49 -9.88 2.73
C THR A 315 -8.02 -10.31 2.72
N LEU A 316 -7.75 -11.61 2.60
CA LEU A 316 -6.38 -12.14 2.53
C LEU A 316 -5.68 -11.73 1.22
N PRO A 317 -4.38 -11.39 1.23
CA PRO A 317 -3.60 -11.33 -0.01
C PRO A 317 -3.50 -12.73 -0.63
N ALA A 318 -3.41 -12.83 -1.95
CA ALA A 318 -3.40 -14.13 -2.64
C ALA A 318 -2.13 -14.95 -2.35
N ILE A 319 -1.02 -14.26 -2.11
CA ILE A 319 0.29 -14.85 -1.85
C ILE A 319 0.95 -14.28 -0.60
N ASP A 320 1.90 -15.03 -0.07
CA ASP A 320 2.80 -14.60 0.98
C ASP A 320 4.01 -13.83 0.44
N LEU A 321 4.83 -13.30 1.35
CA LEU A 321 6.01 -12.53 0.95
C LEU A 321 7.10 -13.40 0.29
N ASP A 322 7.00 -14.73 0.40
CA ASP A 322 7.80 -15.73 -0.33
C ASP A 322 7.13 -16.22 -1.62
N THR A 323 6.06 -15.54 -2.06
CA THR A 323 5.32 -15.81 -3.29
C THR A 323 4.55 -17.14 -3.31
N GLY A 324 4.43 -17.83 -2.18
CA GLY A 324 3.55 -18.99 -2.00
C GLY A 324 2.11 -18.61 -1.71
N PRO A 325 1.17 -19.57 -1.71
CA PRO A 325 -0.21 -19.32 -1.25
C PRO A 325 -0.24 -18.80 0.19
N ARG A 326 -1.15 -17.86 0.49
CA ARG A 326 -1.33 -17.27 1.83
C ARG A 326 -2.03 -18.18 2.85
N GLU A 327 -2.58 -19.30 2.42
CA GLU A 327 -3.26 -20.23 3.31
C GLU A 327 -2.70 -21.62 3.03
N LEU A 328 -1.78 -22.05 3.89
CA LEU A 328 -1.16 -23.37 3.87
C LEU A 328 -1.33 -24.02 5.24
N GLY A 329 -2.18 -25.06 5.32
CA GLY A 329 -2.38 -25.80 6.56
C GLY A 329 -3.79 -25.68 7.10
N LEU A 330 -3.92 -25.47 8.41
CA LEU A 330 -5.19 -25.36 9.12
C LEU A 330 -5.74 -23.93 9.14
N GLY A 331 -4.88 -22.93 8.94
CA GLY A 331 -5.23 -21.52 8.81
C GLY A 331 -4.02 -20.73 8.32
N PRO A 332 -4.18 -19.44 8.02
CA PRO A 332 -3.05 -18.64 7.59
C PRO A 332 -2.12 -18.32 8.78
N ASP A 333 -0.83 -18.13 8.52
CA ASP A 333 0.12 -17.73 9.55
C ASP A 333 -0.01 -16.25 9.89
N LEU A 334 0.28 -15.86 11.13
CA LEU A 334 0.38 -14.44 11.44
C LEU A 334 1.63 -13.83 10.77
N GLY A 335 1.47 -12.60 10.28
CA GLY A 335 2.55 -11.81 9.69
C GLY A 335 2.68 -11.97 8.18
N ALA A 336 3.83 -11.56 7.66
CA ALA A 336 4.07 -11.39 6.22
C ALA A 336 4.33 -12.71 5.47
N TYR A 337 4.77 -13.76 6.16
CA TYR A 337 5.19 -15.03 5.59
C TYR A 337 4.27 -16.16 6.01
N GLU A 338 4.14 -17.16 5.15
CA GLU A 338 3.48 -18.43 5.43
C GLU A 338 4.54 -19.52 5.61
N TRP A 339 4.43 -20.34 6.66
CA TRP A 339 5.30 -21.47 6.89
C TRP A 339 4.95 -22.64 5.95
N GLY A 340 5.95 -23.47 5.63
CA GLY A 340 5.74 -24.72 4.90
C GLY A 340 5.74 -24.60 3.37
N ASN A 341 6.05 -23.42 2.82
CA ASN A 341 6.18 -23.24 1.38
C ASN A 341 7.43 -23.98 0.86
N LEU A 342 7.23 -25.09 0.14
CA LEU A 342 8.28 -26.06 -0.26
C LEU A 342 9.35 -25.48 -1.22
N PHE A 343 9.11 -24.29 -1.78
CA PHE A 343 9.96 -23.62 -2.77
C PHE A 343 10.27 -22.16 -2.41
N ALA A 344 10.14 -21.76 -1.15
CA ALA A 344 10.33 -20.38 -0.67
C ALA A 344 11.69 -19.75 -1.04
N ASP A 345 12.71 -20.58 -1.27
CA ASP A 345 14.09 -20.13 -1.54
C ASP A 345 14.45 -20.19 -3.04
N GLY A 346 13.48 -20.45 -3.91
CA GLY A 346 13.72 -20.82 -5.31
C GLY A 346 14.35 -22.21 -5.43
N PHE A 347 14.47 -22.73 -6.67
CA PHE A 347 15.28 -23.92 -6.89
C PHE A 347 16.72 -23.55 -6.54
N GLU A 348 17.23 -23.96 -5.37
CA GLU A 348 18.65 -24.25 -5.29
C GLU A 348 18.95 -25.15 -6.49
N LEU A 349 19.93 -24.77 -7.32
CA LEU A 349 20.43 -25.65 -8.35
C LEU A 349 21.05 -26.84 -7.63
N GLY A 350 20.22 -27.83 -7.31
CA GLY A 350 20.65 -29.12 -6.80
C GLY A 350 21.66 -29.65 -7.79
N SER A 351 22.93 -29.65 -7.39
CA SER A 351 23.97 -30.25 -8.20
C SER A 351 23.69 -31.74 -8.26
N ALA A 352 23.29 -32.24 -9.43
CA ALA A 352 23.19 -33.68 -9.69
C ALA A 352 24.57 -34.38 -9.64
N ILE A 353 25.66 -33.67 -9.32
CA ILE A 353 27.02 -34.21 -9.24
C ILE A 353 27.19 -35.18 -8.05
N VAL A 354 26.28 -35.21 -7.08
CA VAL A 354 26.38 -36.09 -5.89
C VAL A 354 25.18 -37.04 -5.72
N TRP A 355 24.47 -37.38 -6.80
CA TRP A 355 23.56 -38.54 -6.77
C TRP A 355 24.37 -39.81 -7.08
N ASP A 356 24.97 -40.39 -6.04
CA ASP A 356 25.47 -41.76 -6.09
C ASP A 356 24.29 -42.71 -5.82
N ALA A 357 23.99 -43.58 -6.78
CA ALA A 357 22.92 -44.58 -6.71
C ALA A 357 23.19 -45.71 -5.70
N THR A 358 24.20 -45.61 -4.83
CA THR A 358 24.64 -46.71 -3.96
C THR A 358 24.53 -46.50 -2.45
N VAL A 359 23.90 -45.42 -1.98
CA VAL A 359 23.66 -45.27 -0.53
C VAL A 359 22.16 -45.03 -0.26
N PRO A 360 21.48 -45.97 0.43
CA PRO A 360 20.04 -45.88 0.70
C PRO A 360 19.65 -44.75 1.66
#